data_AF-W7CLC4-F1
#
_entry.id   AF-W7CLC4-F1
#
_cell.length_a   1.000
_cell.length_b   1.000
_cell.length_c   1.000
_cell.angle_alpha   90.00
_cell.angle_beta   90.00
_cell.angle_gamma   90.00
#
_symmetry.space_group_name_H-M   'P 1'
#
loop_
_entity.id
_entity.type
_entity.pdbx_description
1 polymer ?
#
loop_
_entity_poly.entity_id
_entity_poly.type
_entity_poly.pdbx_seq_one_letter_code
_entity_poly.pdbx_strand_id
1 'polypeptide(L)'
;MVGVIEKNNYNDYVSDFLLGTIEFQKGNHAAAITALERAIAQEPNFPEAFYNLALVHQADGNRLKAIAAAKQASAQSSDASYKALYEKLNESN
;
A
#
# COMPACT_ATOMS: atom_id res chain seq x y z
N MET A 1 -1.91 3.52 37.90
CA MET A 1 -0.69 3.14 37.16
C MET A 1 -0.63 4.03 35.94
N VAL A 2 0.31 4.98 35.92
CA VAL A 2 0.41 6.03 34.90
C VAL A 2 1.12 5.41 33.69
N GLY A 3 0.34 4.97 32.70
CA GLY A 3 0.84 4.43 31.44
C GLY A 3 0.91 5.54 30.40
N VAL A 4 2.10 6.07 30.22
CA VAL A 4 2.46 7.08 29.22
C VAL A 4 2.06 6.59 27.83
N ILE A 5 1.00 7.14 27.25
CA ILE A 5 0.77 7.10 25.81
C ILE A 5 0.39 8.50 25.33
N GLU A 6 1.25 9.48 25.64
CA GLU A 6 1.40 10.63 24.76
C GLU A 6 2.21 10.19 23.53
N LYS A 7 1.65 9.30 22.69
CA LYS A 7 2.07 9.20 21.30
C LYS A 7 1.21 10.18 20.52
N ASN A 8 1.68 11.41 20.56
CA ASN A 8 1.34 12.53 19.69
C ASN A 8 0.37 12.16 18.55
N ASN A 9 -0.86 12.68 18.67
CA ASN A 9 -1.99 12.54 17.77
C ASN A 9 -1.65 12.90 16.31
N TYR A 10 -1.23 11.93 15.50
CA TYR A 10 -1.49 11.89 14.07
C TYR A 10 -1.85 10.45 13.70
N ASN A 11 -3.05 10.01 14.13
CA ASN A 11 -3.76 8.88 13.52
C ASN A 11 -4.20 9.33 12.13
N ASP A 12 -3.28 9.31 11.18
CA ASP A 12 -3.68 9.45 9.79
C ASP A 12 -3.02 8.32 9.02
N TYR A 13 -3.82 7.36 8.58
CA TYR A 13 -3.40 6.34 7.63
C TYR A 13 -2.77 7.00 6.39
N VAL A 14 -3.11 8.26 6.11
CA VAL A 14 -2.43 9.10 5.10
C VAL A 14 -0.95 9.33 5.45
N SER A 15 -0.58 9.50 6.72
CA SER A 15 0.83 9.65 7.13
C SER A 15 1.62 8.37 6.86
N ASP A 16 1.09 7.21 7.25
CA ASP A 16 1.69 5.90 6.96
C ASP A 16 1.74 5.63 5.44
N PHE A 17 0.71 6.04 4.70
CA PHE A 17 0.70 5.96 3.24
C PHE A 17 1.75 6.86 2.57
N LEU A 18 1.88 8.10 3.03
CA LEU A 18 2.90 9.04 2.55
C LEU A 18 4.30 8.51 2.87
N LEU A 19 4.52 8.00 4.10
CA LEU A 19 5.76 7.35 4.48
C LEU A 19 6.06 6.17 3.56
N GLY A 20 5.08 5.30 3.31
CA GLY A 20 5.24 4.17 2.40
C GLY A 20 5.62 4.59 0.99
N THR A 21 5.01 5.67 0.49
CA THR A 21 5.31 6.25 -0.82
C THR A 21 6.73 6.82 -0.87
N ILE A 22 7.17 7.51 0.19
CA ILE A 22 8.52 8.07 0.30
C ILE A 22 9.57 6.97 0.39
N GLU A 23 9.35 5.94 1.21
CA GLU A 23 10.27 4.82 1.33
C GLU A 23 10.36 4.02 0.04
N PHE A 24 9.26 3.92 -0.71
CA PHE A 24 9.28 3.31 -2.03
C PHE A 24 10.17 4.09 -3.01
N GLN A 25 10.05 5.42 -3.03
CA GLN A 25 10.92 6.27 -3.87
C GLN A 25 12.40 6.17 -3.50
N LYS A 26 12.71 5.88 -2.22
CA LYS A 26 14.08 5.61 -1.76
C LYS A 26 14.59 4.21 -2.13
N GLY A 27 13.75 3.35 -2.72
CA GLY A 27 14.05 1.95 -2.99
C GLY A 27 13.97 1.05 -1.76
N ASN A 28 13.50 1.55 -0.62
CA ASN A 28 13.37 0.81 0.63
C ASN A 28 12.06 0.00 0.64
N HIS A 29 11.97 -1.03 -0.21
CA HIS A 29 10.72 -1.78 -0.41
C HIS A 29 10.14 -2.36 0.89
N ALA A 30 10.98 -2.91 1.78
CA ALA A 30 10.53 -3.48 3.04
C ALA A 30 9.88 -2.43 3.98
N ALA A 31 10.46 -1.24 4.05
CA ALA A 31 9.91 -0.14 4.85
C ALA A 31 8.63 0.40 4.21
N ALA A 32 8.59 0.50 2.89
CA ALA A 32 7.41 0.90 2.14
C ALA A 32 6.22 -0.05 2.36
N ILE A 33 6.45 -1.36 2.25
CA ILE A 33 5.44 -2.40 2.53
C ILE A 33 4.91 -2.24 3.96
N THR A 34 5.79 -2.14 4.95
CA THR A 34 5.39 -2.04 6.35
C THR A 34 4.51 -0.81 6.61
N ALA A 35 4.84 0.34 6.01
CA ALA A 35 4.07 1.56 6.18
C ALA A 35 2.71 1.48 5.46
N LEU A 36 2.66 0.95 4.23
CA LEU A 36 1.41 0.77 3.49
C LEU A 36 0.47 -0.24 4.16
N GLU A 37 0.99 -1.33 4.73
CA GLU A 37 0.21 -2.30 5.50
C GLU A 37 -0.42 -1.65 6.76
N ARG A 38 0.29 -0.72 7.42
CA ARG A 38 -0.26 0.05 8.54
C ARG A 38 -1.37 1.00 8.11
N ALA A 39 -1.21 1.64 6.95
CA ALA A 39 -2.25 2.49 6.39
C ALA A 39 -3.52 1.68 6.09
N ILE A 40 -3.37 0.52 5.44
CA ILE A 40 -4.47 -0.40 5.12
C ILE A 40 -5.13 -0.98 6.38
N ALA A 41 -4.35 -1.28 7.43
CA ALA A 41 -4.90 -1.78 8.68
C ALA A 41 -5.79 -0.74 9.40
N GLN A 42 -5.52 0.54 9.20
CA GLN A 42 -6.31 1.65 9.75
C GLN A 42 -7.50 1.99 8.85
N GLU A 43 -7.31 2.06 7.54
CA GLU A 43 -8.35 2.31 6.54
C GLU A 43 -8.35 1.20 5.47
N PRO A 44 -9.17 0.15 5.65
CA PRO A 44 -9.27 -0.95 4.71
C PRO A 44 -9.88 -0.57 3.36
N ASN A 45 -10.59 0.55 3.26
CA ASN A 45 -11.18 1.06 2.02
C ASN A 45 -10.31 2.15 1.38
N PHE A 46 -9.00 1.92 1.34
CA PHE A 46 -8.04 2.86 0.78
C PHE A 46 -7.35 2.32 -0.48
N PRO A 47 -8.00 2.42 -1.66
CA PRO A 47 -7.49 1.81 -2.89
C PRO A 47 -6.12 2.33 -3.31
N GLU A 48 -5.79 3.59 -3.03
CA GLU A 48 -4.47 4.18 -3.30
C GLU A 48 -3.35 3.46 -2.52
N ALA A 49 -3.58 3.07 -1.27
CA ALA A 49 -2.59 2.33 -0.49
C ALA A 49 -2.37 0.91 -1.03
N PHE A 50 -3.45 0.23 -1.46
CA PHE A 50 -3.33 -1.07 -2.14
C PHE A 50 -2.61 -0.95 -3.49
N TYR A 51 -2.87 0.12 -4.23
CA TYR A 51 -2.17 0.40 -5.49
C TYR A 51 -0.67 0.59 -5.28
N ASN A 52 -0.27 1.44 -4.33
CA ASN A 52 1.15 1.62 -4.01
C ASN A 52 1.79 0.34 -3.47
N LEU A 53 1.06 -0.46 -2.68
CA LEU A 53 1.55 -1.74 -2.19
C LEU A 53 1.78 -2.73 -3.33
N ALA A 54 0.90 -2.72 -4.34
CA ALA A 54 1.06 -3.53 -5.54
C ALA A 54 2.31 -3.14 -6.33
N LEU A 55 2.56 -1.84 -6.52
CA LEU A 55 3.76 -1.34 -7.19
C LEU A 55 5.04 -1.70 -6.43
N VAL A 56 5.02 -1.57 -5.10
CA VAL A 56 6.17 -1.92 -4.25
C VAL A 56 6.45 -3.42 -4.35
N HIS A 57 5.43 -4.28 -4.25
CA HIS A 57 5.61 -5.72 -4.42
C HIS A 57 6.07 -6.11 -5.82
N GLN A 58 5.65 -5.38 -6.85
CA GLN A 58 6.16 -5.59 -8.20
C GLN A 58 7.65 -5.30 -8.28
N ALA A 59 8.09 -4.16 -7.72
CA ALA A 59 9.51 -3.76 -7.68
C ALA A 59 10.36 -4.70 -6.82
N ASP A 60 9.76 -5.27 -5.76
CA ASP A 60 10.38 -6.24 -4.86
C ASP A 60 10.41 -7.68 -5.44
N GLY A 61 9.91 -7.88 -6.67
CA GLY A 61 9.85 -9.19 -7.34
C GLY A 61 8.74 -10.12 -6.82
N ASN A 62 7.95 -9.66 -5.85
CA ASN A 62 6.87 -10.39 -5.21
C ASN A 62 5.57 -10.34 -6.02
N ARG A 63 5.61 -10.87 -7.24
CA ARG A 63 4.51 -10.77 -8.22
C ARG A 63 3.14 -11.22 -7.69
N LEU A 64 3.07 -12.35 -6.99
CA LEU A 64 1.80 -12.87 -6.47
C LEU A 64 1.14 -11.88 -5.50
N LYS A 65 1.95 -11.24 -4.64
CA LYS A 65 1.47 -10.20 -3.72
C LYS A 65 1.08 -8.93 -4.46
N ALA A 66 1.82 -8.56 -5.51
CA ALA A 66 1.48 -7.43 -6.36
C ALA A 66 0.09 -7.60 -7.02
N ILE A 67 -0.17 -8.77 -7.60
CA ILE A 67 -1.48 -9.08 -8.22
C ILE A 67 -2.60 -9.01 -7.17
N ALA A 68 -2.37 -9.59 -5.98
CA ALA A 68 -3.36 -9.59 -4.91
C ALA A 68 -3.71 -8.16 -4.46
N ALA A 69 -2.70 -7.30 -4.25
CA ALA A 69 -2.91 -5.91 -3.86
C ALA A 69 -3.59 -5.09 -4.97
N ALA A 70 -3.19 -5.25 -6.24
CA ALA A 70 -3.82 -4.56 -7.36
C ALA A 70 -5.30 -4.96 -7.54
N LYS A 71 -5.61 -6.25 -7.30
CA LYS A 71 -6.99 -6.73 -7.29
C LYS A 71 -7.83 -6.02 -6.23
N GLN A 72 -7.31 -5.86 -5.01
CA GLN A 72 -8.00 -5.13 -3.94
C GLN A 72 -8.27 -3.67 -4.33
N ALA A 73 -7.26 -2.97 -4.87
CA ALA A 73 -7.43 -1.59 -5.35
C ALA A 73 -8.55 -1.48 -6.40
N SER A 74 -8.56 -2.37 -7.40
CA SER A 74 -9.58 -2.39 -8.47
C SER A 74 -10.97 -2.79 -8.01
N ALA A 75 -11.08 -3.51 -6.89
CA ALA A 75 -12.37 -3.92 -6.32
C ALA A 75 -13.01 -2.79 -5.51
N GLN A 76 -12.20 -1.90 -4.94
CA GLN A 76 -12.67 -0.79 -4.10
C GLN A 76 -13.01 0.46 -4.91
N SER A 77 -12.37 0.67 -6.06
CA SER A 77 -12.62 1.82 -6.92
C SER A 77 -12.69 1.44 -8.39
N SER A 78 -13.62 2.09 -9.10
CA SER A 78 -13.82 1.94 -10.55
C SER A 78 -12.78 2.71 -11.38
N ASP A 79 -11.71 3.21 -10.77
CA ASP A 79 -10.63 3.88 -11.49
C ASP A 79 -9.96 2.92 -12.48
N ALA A 80 -9.84 3.37 -13.72
CA ALA A 80 -9.23 2.59 -14.80
C ALA A 80 -7.76 2.24 -14.51
N SER A 81 -7.06 3.07 -13.74
CA SER A 81 -5.64 2.89 -13.38
C SER A 81 -5.44 1.63 -12.54
N TYR A 82 -6.35 1.36 -11.58
CA TYR A 82 -6.27 0.19 -10.72
C TYR A 82 -6.52 -1.10 -11.49
N LYS A 83 -7.52 -1.07 -12.38
CA LYS A 83 -7.82 -2.20 -13.27
C LYS A 83 -6.65 -2.45 -14.24
N ALA A 84 -6.10 -1.41 -14.85
CA ALA A 84 -4.96 -1.53 -15.76
C ALA A 84 -3.72 -2.10 -15.08
N LEU A 85 -3.44 -1.72 -13.82
CA LEU A 85 -2.35 -2.32 -13.06
C LEU A 85 -2.59 -3.82 -12.81
N TYR A 86 -3.79 -4.19 -12.39
CA TYR A 86 -4.14 -5.59 -12.15
C TYR A 86 -4.00 -6.44 -13.42
N GLU A 87 -4.51 -5.97 -14.56
CA GLU A 87 -4.40 -6.66 -15.86
C GLU A 87 -2.94 -6.80 -16.28
N LYS A 88 -2.15 -5.72 -16.25
CA LYS A 88 -0.72 -5.74 -16.58
C LYS A 88 0.07 -6.75 -15.74
N LEU A 89 -0.19 -6.79 -14.43
CA LEU A 89 0.47 -7.72 -13.50
C LEU A 89 0.03 -9.17 -13.73
N ASN A 90 -1.17 -9.40 -14.25
CA ASN A 90 -1.66 -10.74 -14.55
C ASN A 90 -1.11 -11.24 -15.90
N GLU A 91 -0.97 -10.36 -16.89
CA GLU A 91 -0.54 -10.69 -18.26
C GLU A 91 0.96 -10.96 -18.46
N SER A 92 1.82 -10.43 -17.58
CA SER A 92 3.28 -10.48 -17.77
C SER A 92 3.92 -11.90 -17.58
N ASN A 93 3.17 -12.99 -17.79
CA ASN A 93 3.54 -14.38 -17.47
C ASN A 93 4.50 -14.99 -18.48
#